data_AF-A0A396HEB3-F1
#
_entry.id   AF-A0A396HEB3-F1
#
_cell.length_a   1.000
_cell.length_b   1.000
_cell.length_c   1.000
_cell.angle_alpha   90.00
_cell.angle_beta   90.00
_cell.angle_gamma   90.00
#
_symmetry.space_group_name_H-M   'P 1'
#
loop_
_entity.id
_entity.type
_entity.pdbx_description
1 polymer ?
#
loop_
_entity_poly.entity_id
_entity_poly.type
_entity_poly.pdbx_seq_one_letter_code
_entity_poly.pdbx_strand_id
1 'polypeptide(L)'
;MWWHVKGKVNMYDKVFSEENKVIGILWSNKRDSGLWFGPAKWKERSLGIQLLPLFPISEVLFCDVTYVEWTLPALKWCWEKFVYALREIYDNKGALKKIRKLKGFDDGI
;
A
#
# COMPACT_ATOMS: atom_id res chain seq x y z
N MET A 1 -3.94 10.53 -12.70
CA MET A 1 -4.00 9.14 -12.17
C MET A 1 -4.93 9.16 -10.97
N TRP A 2 -6.00 8.36 -10.94
CA TRP A 2 -7.03 8.44 -9.89
C TRP A 2 -6.70 7.53 -8.69
N TRP A 3 -5.97 6.43 -8.90
CA TRP A 3 -5.71 5.43 -7.86
C TRP A 3 -4.71 5.87 -6.78
N HIS A 4 -3.69 6.62 -7.17
CA HIS A 4 -2.66 7.13 -6.26
C HIS A 4 -3.01 8.55 -5.82
N VAL A 5 -3.17 8.73 -4.51
CA VAL A 5 -3.53 10.01 -3.91
C VAL A 5 -2.25 10.81 -3.70
N LYS A 6 -1.90 11.62 -4.71
CA LYS A 6 -0.72 12.49 -4.67
C LYS A 6 -1.10 13.85 -4.11
N GLY A 7 -0.57 14.23 -2.95
CA GLY A 7 -0.90 15.49 -2.27
C GLY A 7 -0.58 16.78 -3.04
N LYS A 8 0.17 16.72 -4.15
CA LYS A 8 0.50 17.88 -4.99
C LYS A 8 -0.55 18.21 -6.04
N VAL A 9 -1.46 17.28 -6.34
CA VAL A 9 -2.53 17.49 -7.32
C VAL A 9 -3.82 17.65 -6.55
N ASN A 10 -4.47 18.82 -6.66
CA ASN A 10 -5.68 19.19 -5.92
C ASN A 10 -6.94 18.43 -6.41
N MET A 11 -6.82 17.12 -6.54
CA MET A 11 -7.82 16.21 -7.10
C MET A 11 -8.76 15.66 -6.04
N TYR A 12 -8.32 15.60 -4.79
CA TYR A 12 -9.08 15.13 -3.65
C TYR A 12 -9.07 16.18 -2.54
N ASP A 13 -10.07 16.12 -1.68
CA ASP A 13 -10.10 16.94 -0.47
C ASP A 13 -8.82 16.76 0.35
N LYS A 14 -8.40 17.82 1.05
CA LYS A 14 -7.15 17.83 1.81
C LYS A 14 -7.15 16.77 2.92
N VAL A 15 -8.25 16.64 3.66
CA VAL A 15 -8.38 15.66 4.75
C VAL A 15 -8.29 14.24 4.19
N PHE A 16 -8.98 13.98 3.07
CA PHE A 16 -8.91 12.70 2.40
C PHE A 16 -7.49 12.37 1.92
N SER A 17 -6.77 13.37 1.40
CA SER A 17 -5.40 13.23 0.87
C SER A 17 -4.34 13.04 1.96
N GLU A 18 -4.59 13.56 3.15
CA GLU A 18 -3.74 13.35 4.32
C GLU A 18 -3.94 11.94 4.90
N GLU A 19 -5.19 11.46 4.92
CA GLU A 19 -5.52 10.15 5.49
C GLU A 19 -5.18 8.97 4.56
N ASN A 20 -5.23 9.17 3.24
CA ASN A 20 -5.12 8.09 2.25
C ASN A 20 -3.96 8.32 1.25
N LYS A 21 -3.27 7.23 0.88
CA LYS A 21 -2.27 7.24 -0.21
C LYS A 21 -2.74 6.54 -1.47
N VAL A 22 -3.72 5.65 -1.35
CA VAL A 22 -4.36 4.94 -2.47
C VAL A 22 -5.86 4.91 -2.27
N ILE A 23 -6.61 4.76 -3.36
CA ILE A 23 -8.06 4.53 -3.34
C ILE A 23 -8.32 3.01 -3.32
N GLY A 24 -9.28 2.58 -2.50
CA GLY A 24 -9.69 1.19 -2.42
C GLY A 24 -10.57 0.80 -3.61
N ILE A 25 -11.71 1.48 -3.80
CA ILE A 25 -12.64 1.23 -4.90
C ILE A 25 -12.95 2.54 -5.64
N LEU A 26 -12.69 2.53 -6.94
CA LEU A 26 -12.96 3.62 -7.86
C LEU A 26 -14.30 3.40 -8.57
N TRP A 27 -15.29 4.24 -8.29
CA TRP A 27 -16.58 4.24 -8.98
C TRP A 27 -16.63 5.33 -10.05
N SER A 28 -17.64 5.35 -10.91
CA SER A 28 -17.84 6.48 -11.83
C SER A 28 -18.09 7.80 -11.07
N ASN A 29 -18.84 7.74 -9.96
CA ASN A 29 -19.32 8.89 -9.20
C ASN A 29 -18.80 8.99 -7.75
N LYS A 30 -18.07 7.99 -7.25
CA LYS A 30 -17.64 7.89 -5.85
C LYS A 30 -16.19 7.44 -5.73
N ARG A 31 -15.50 7.93 -4.71
CA ARG A 31 -14.18 7.46 -4.29
C ARG A 31 -14.34 6.79 -2.93
N ASP A 32 -14.03 5.51 -2.86
CA ASP A 32 -14.17 4.73 -1.64
C ASP A 32 -12.79 4.27 -1.17
N SER A 33 -12.45 4.56 0.08
CA SER A 33 -11.22 4.09 0.71
C SER A 33 -11.37 2.67 1.28
N GLY A 34 -12.60 2.16 1.38
CA GLY A 34 -12.89 0.79 1.76
C GLY A 34 -12.50 -0.22 0.68
N LEU A 35 -12.51 -1.49 1.10
CA LEU A 35 -12.29 -2.65 0.25
C LEU A 35 -13.55 -3.51 0.25
N TRP A 36 -13.72 -4.34 -0.78
CA TRP A 36 -14.85 -5.26 -0.84
C TRP A 36 -14.95 -6.19 0.38
N PHE A 37 -13.81 -6.52 1.00
CA PHE A 37 -13.72 -7.42 2.14
C PHE A 37 -13.27 -6.72 3.43
N GLY A 38 -13.20 -5.39 3.47
CA GLY A 38 -12.61 -4.71 4.62
C GLY A 38 -12.79 -3.20 4.70
N PRO A 39 -12.66 -2.62 5.90
CA PRO A 39 -12.74 -1.18 6.11
C PRO A 39 -11.48 -0.45 5.64
N ALA A 40 -11.60 0.84 5.37
CA ALA A 40 -10.53 1.74 4.92
C ALA A 40 -9.29 1.80 5.84
N LYS A 41 -9.46 1.47 7.13
CA LYS A 41 -8.37 1.42 8.11
C LYS A 41 -7.32 0.34 7.82
N TRP A 42 -7.61 -0.64 6.95
CA TRP A 42 -6.67 -1.71 6.57
C TRP A 42 -5.75 -1.25 5.44
N LYS A 43 -4.93 -0.24 5.74
CA LYS A 43 -4.04 0.44 4.80
C LYS A 43 -3.05 -0.52 4.13
N GLU A 44 -2.55 -1.50 4.88
CA GLU A 44 -1.66 -2.56 4.41
C GLU A 44 -2.31 -3.42 3.31
N ARG A 45 -3.62 -3.69 3.43
CA ARG A 45 -4.37 -4.44 2.40
C ARG A 45 -4.73 -3.56 1.22
N SER A 46 -5.10 -2.31 1.46
CA SER A 46 -5.38 -1.36 0.38
C SER A 46 -4.16 -1.14 -0.51
N LEU A 47 -2.97 -1.03 0.09
CA LEU A 47 -1.71 -0.99 -0.66
C LEU A 47 -1.43 -2.33 -1.35
N GLY A 48 -1.58 -3.44 -0.63
CA GLY A 48 -1.31 -4.77 -1.16
C GLY A 48 -2.13 -5.14 -2.39
N ILE A 49 -3.44 -4.84 -2.42
CA ILE A 49 -4.28 -5.09 -3.60
C ILE A 49 -3.81 -4.30 -4.82
N GLN A 50 -3.36 -3.06 -4.63
CA GLN A 50 -2.82 -2.24 -5.71
C GLN A 50 -1.43 -2.73 -6.17
N LEU A 51 -0.74 -3.49 -5.31
CA LEU A 51 0.60 -4.00 -5.56
C LEU A 51 0.62 -5.43 -6.12
N LEU A 52 -0.46 -6.19 -5.95
CA LEU A 52 -0.59 -7.57 -6.41
C LEU A 52 -0.89 -7.63 -7.92
N PRO A 53 -0.14 -8.44 -8.71
CA PRO A 53 1.04 -9.21 -8.32
C PRO A 53 2.30 -8.35 -8.24
N LEU A 54 3.26 -8.73 -7.38
CA LEU A 54 4.52 -8.00 -7.25
C LEU A 54 5.42 -8.27 -8.46
N PHE A 55 5.76 -7.22 -9.21
CA PHE A 55 6.66 -7.26 -10.36
C PHE A 55 7.77 -6.21 -10.22
N PRO A 56 8.89 -6.31 -10.97
CA PRO A 56 9.94 -5.29 -10.94
C PRO A 56 9.45 -3.86 -11.24
N ILE A 57 8.43 -3.72 -12.10
CA ILE A 57 7.82 -2.40 -12.38
C ILE A 57 7.12 -1.80 -11.17
N SER A 58 6.68 -2.62 -10.22
CA SER A 58 6.03 -2.17 -8.99
C SER A 58 6.95 -1.30 -8.14
N GLU A 59 8.27 -1.54 -8.16
CA GLU A 59 9.24 -0.69 -7.48
C GLU A 59 9.23 0.74 -8.02
N VAL A 60 9.08 0.91 -9.33
CA VAL A 60 9.01 2.22 -9.99
C VAL A 60 7.68 2.92 -9.70
N LEU A 61 6.57 2.17 -9.70
CA LEU A 61 5.23 2.72 -9.47
C LEU A 61 4.99 3.12 -8.00
N PHE A 62 5.64 2.43 -7.07
CA PHE A 62 5.49 2.62 -5.62
C PHE A 62 6.80 3.10 -4.94
N CYS A 63 7.66 3.80 -5.69
CA CYS A 63 8.95 4.34 -5.24
C CYS A 63 8.84 5.53 -4.25
N ASP A 64 7.68 5.77 -3.66
CA ASP A 64 7.51 6.81 -2.62
C ASP A 64 7.49 6.15 -1.23
N VAL A 65 8.43 6.55 -0.37
CA VAL A 65 8.58 6.00 0.99
C VAL A 65 7.33 6.19 1.84
N THR A 66 6.50 7.19 1.50
CA THR A 66 5.27 7.48 2.23
C THR A 66 4.25 6.35 2.17
N TYR A 67 4.28 5.46 1.15
CA TYR A 67 3.43 4.26 1.15
C TYR A 67 3.81 3.28 2.26
N VAL A 68 5.12 3.11 2.50
CA VAL A 68 5.63 2.25 3.58
C VAL A 68 5.26 2.88 4.92
N GLU A 69 5.59 4.15 5.14
CA GLU A 69 5.29 4.85 6.39
C GLU A 69 3.79 4.84 6.73
N TRP A 70 2.94 5.03 5.72
CA TRP A 70 1.48 5.02 5.86
C TRP A 70 0.91 3.66 6.28
N THR A 71 1.54 2.55 5.87
CA THR A 71 1.06 1.19 6.14
C THR A 71 1.68 0.55 7.38
N LEU A 72 2.87 0.99 7.81
CA LEU A 72 3.56 0.43 8.99
C LEU A 72 2.68 0.32 10.26
N PRO A 73 1.86 1.32 10.63
CA PRO A 73 1.02 1.22 11.83
C PRO A 73 -0.14 0.21 11.72
N ALA A 74 -0.52 -0.16 10.50
CA ALA A 74 -1.65 -1.05 10.23
C ALA A 74 -1.22 -2.48 9.87
N LEU A 75 0.09 -2.79 9.88
CA LEU A 75 0.64 -4.08 9.50
C LEU A 75 -0.04 -5.26 10.21
N LYS A 76 -0.53 -6.21 9.42
CA LYS A 76 -1.12 -7.47 9.87
C LYS A 76 -0.57 -8.64 9.08
N TRP A 77 -0.66 -9.82 9.69
CA TRP A 77 -0.31 -11.11 9.08
C TRP A 77 -0.91 -11.23 7.66
N CYS A 78 -0.10 -11.73 6.73
CA CYS A 78 -0.36 -12.00 5.30
C CYS A 78 0.10 -10.85 4.36
N TRP A 79 -0.06 -9.59 4.77
CA TRP A 79 0.24 -8.42 3.92
C TRP A 79 1.61 -7.76 4.19
N GLU A 80 2.31 -8.22 5.24
CA GLU A 80 3.58 -7.62 5.67
C GLU A 80 4.69 -7.73 4.61
N LYS A 81 4.68 -8.80 3.80
CA LYS A 81 5.66 -9.02 2.73
C LYS A 81 5.66 -7.88 1.72
N PHE A 82 4.50 -7.40 1.28
CA PHE A 82 4.36 -6.31 0.31
C PHE A 82 5.01 -5.02 0.81
N VAL A 83 4.73 -4.68 2.06
CA VAL A 83 5.30 -3.48 2.70
C VAL A 83 6.81 -3.62 2.84
N TYR A 84 7.31 -4.81 3.18
CA TYR A 84 8.76 -5.03 3.27
C TYR A 84 9.45 -5.10 1.91
N ALA A 85 8.81 -5.63 0.87
CA ALA A 85 9.32 -5.58 -0.50
C ALA A 85 9.47 -4.12 -0.96
N LEU A 86 8.49 -3.26 -0.71
CA LEU A 86 8.63 -1.82 -0.98
C LEU A 86 9.68 -1.15 -0.09
N ARG A 87 9.82 -1.59 1.17
CA ARG A 87 10.87 -1.08 2.06
C ARG A 87 12.27 -1.44 1.55
N GLU A 88 12.43 -2.52 0.81
CA GLU A 88 13.73 -2.95 0.26
C GLU A 88 14.39 -1.87 -0.59
N ILE A 89 13.58 -1.10 -1.31
CA ILE A 89 13.99 0.03 -2.17
C ILE A 89 14.83 1.06 -1.38
N TYR A 90 14.54 1.22 -0.08
CA TYR A 90 15.19 2.22 0.79
C TYR A 90 16.08 1.60 1.88
N ASP A 91 15.72 0.43 2.40
CA ASP A 91 16.37 -0.27 3.50
C ASP A 91 16.38 -1.78 3.23
N ASN A 92 17.23 -2.19 2.28
CA ASN A 92 17.36 -3.58 1.86
C ASN A 92 17.68 -4.52 3.05
N LYS A 93 18.68 -4.18 3.86
CA LYS A 93 19.12 -5.03 4.98
C LYS A 93 18.02 -5.19 6.04
N GLY A 94 17.33 -4.11 6.38
CA GLY A 94 16.23 -4.13 7.35
C GLY A 94 15.02 -4.89 6.83
N ALA A 95 14.65 -4.69 5.55
CA ALA A 95 13.57 -5.42 4.89
C ALA A 95 13.85 -6.94 4.86
N LEU A 96 15.04 -7.34 4.39
CA LEU A 96 15.46 -8.73 4.31
C LEU A 96 15.40 -9.45 5.66
N LYS A 97 15.86 -8.79 6.73
CA LYS A 97 15.81 -9.35 8.10
C LYS A 97 14.38 -9.58 8.58
N LYS A 98 13.43 -8.74 8.19
CA LYS A 98 12.01 -8.88 8.55
C LYS A 98 11.32 -9.95 7.71
N ILE A 99 11.54 -9.96 6.39
CA ILE A 99 10.97 -10.96 5.48
C ILE A 99 11.36 -12.38 5.91
N ARG A 100 12.63 -12.60 6.29
CA ARG A 100 13.12 -13.91 6.78
C ARG A 100 12.46 -14.39 8.07
N LYS A 101 11.80 -13.51 8.83
CA LYS A 101 11.12 -13.84 10.10
C LYS A 101 9.62 -14.06 9.92
N LEU A 102 9.07 -13.78 8.73
CA LEU A 102 7.65 -13.92 8.46
C LEU A 102 7.24 -15.40 8.47
N LYS A 103 6.05 -15.66 9.01
CA LYS A 103 5.51 -17.02 9.20
C LYS A 103 4.34 -17.36 8.27
N GLY A 104 3.86 -16.41 7.45
CA GLY A 104 2.75 -16.70 6.53
C GLY A 104 2.72 -15.84 5.28
N PHE A 105 2.36 -16.53 4.21
CA PHE A 105 2.18 -16.13 2.82
C PHE A 105 0.91 -15.32 2.56
N ASP A 106 0.87 -14.45 1.56
CA ASP A 106 -0.33 -14.30 0.74
C ASP A 106 -0.21 -15.33 -0.39
N ASP A 107 -1.32 -15.93 -0.84
CA ASP A 107 -1.29 -17.06 -1.79
C ASP A 107 -0.75 -16.66 -3.17
N GLY A 108 -0.71 -15.36 -3.48
CA GLY A 108 -0.14 -14.83 -4.72
C GLY A 108 1.37 -14.55 -4.68
N ILE A 109 2.09 -14.90 -3.59
CA ILE A 109 3.50 -14.54 -3.34
C ILE A 109 4.35 -15.61 -2.61
#